data_AF-V7H537-F1
#
_entry.id   AF-V7H537-F1
#
_cell.length_a   1.000
_cell.length_b   1.000
_cell.length_c   1.000
_cell.angle_alpha   90.00
_cell.angle_beta   90.00
_cell.angle_gamma   90.00
#
_symmetry.space_group_name_H-M   'P 1'
#
loop_
_entity.id
_entity.type
_entity.pdbx_description
1 polymer ?
#
loop_
_entity_poly.entity_id
_entity_poly.type
_entity_poly.pdbx_seq_one_letter_code
_entity_poly.pdbx_strand_id
1 'polypeptide(L)' 'MQPMTYSMVNGLDACQHTIIKYVSRFREKGGIEDLEKAIHCTELLIEFEREKLQK' A
#
# COMPACT_ATOMS: atom_id res chain seq x y z
N MET A 1 -1.91 16.60 -1.79
CA MET A 1 -0.88 16.09 -0.85
C MET A 1 -0.15 14.94 -1.56
N GLN A 2 1.18 14.86 -1.50
CA GLN A 2 1.91 13.74 -2.11
C GLN A 2 1.75 12.45 -1.28
N PRO A 3 1.75 11.24 -1.88
CA PRO A 3 1.58 9.99 -1.15
C PRO A 3 2.58 9.79 0.00
N MET A 4 3.83 10.23 -0.17
CA MET A 4 4.86 10.16 0.87
C MET A 4 4.52 11.05 2.07
N THR A 5 4.08 12.28 1.83
CA THR A 5 3.63 13.19 2.89
C THR A 5 2.45 12.60 3.67
N TYR A 6 1.48 12.03 2.96
CA TYR A 6 0.34 11.35 3.59
C TYR A 6 0.78 10.18 4.48
N SER A 7 1.74 9.37 4.03
CA SER A 7 2.26 8.25 4.83
C SER A 7 3.02 8.70 6.06
N MET A 8 3.86 9.73 5.95
CA MET A 8 4.63 10.25 7.08
C MET A 8 3.73 10.82 8.19
N VAL A 9 2.72 11.61 7.83
CA VAL A 9 1.83 12.23 8.84
C VAL A 9 0.91 11.22 9.52
N ASN A 10 0.62 10.08 8.87
CA ASN A 10 -0.23 9.02 9.41
C ASN A 10 0.58 7.85 10.00
N GLY A 11 1.91 7.92 10.04
CA GLY A 11 2.76 6.85 10.58
C GLY A 11 2.62 5.52 9.83
N LEU A 12 2.37 5.56 8.53
CA LEU A 12 2.10 4.38 7.74
C LEU A 12 3.36 3.57 7.46
N ASP A 13 3.25 2.25 7.53
CA ASP A 13 4.32 1.34 7.17
C ASP A 13 4.55 1.28 5.63
N ALA A 14 5.58 0.53 5.23
CA ALA A 14 5.98 0.40 3.83
C ALA A 14 4.89 -0.22 2.94
N CYS A 15 4.11 -1.18 3.45
CA CYS A 15 3.02 -1.81 2.70
C CYS A 15 1.88 -0.81 2.52
N GLN A 16 1.46 -0.17 3.61
CA GLN A 16 0.41 0.84 3.62
C GLN A 16 0.75 2.02 2.69
N HIS A 17 1.98 2.53 2.74
CA HIS A 17 2.46 3.56 1.82
C HIS A 17 2.34 3.12 0.35
N THR A 18 2.78 1.90 0.05
CA THR A 18 2.82 1.38 -1.32
C THR A 18 1.41 1.19 -1.88
N ILE A 19 0.48 0.70 -1.06
CA ILE A 19 -0.94 0.58 -1.41
C ILE A 19 -1.50 1.97 -1.79
N ILE A 20 -1.35 2.97 -0.91
CA ILE A 20 -1.86 4.33 -1.17
C ILE A 20 -1.23 4.95 -2.40
N LYS A 21 0.09 4.81 -2.57
CA LYS A 21 0.82 5.33 -3.73
C LYS A 21 0.23 4.82 -5.04
N TYR A 22 -0.04 3.53 -5.14
CA TYR A 22 -0.53 2.93 -6.38
C TYR A 22 -2.03 3.15 -6.61
N VAL A 23 -2.85 3.02 -5.57
CA VAL A 23 -4.30 3.32 -5.64
C VAL A 23 -4.56 4.81 -5.94
N SER A 24 -3.67 5.71 -5.55
CA SER A 24 -3.87 7.15 -5.82
C SER A 24 -3.49 7.55 -7.24
N ARG A 25 -2.61 6.81 -7.93
CA ARG A 25 -2.04 7.25 -9.23
C ARG A 25 -2.44 6.41 -10.43
N PHE A 26 -3.15 5.30 -10.25
CA PHE A 26 -3.39 4.32 -11.32
C PHE A 26 -4.04 4.93 -12.57
N ARG A 27 -4.96 5.91 -12.41
CA ARG A 27 -5.61 6.59 -13.53
C ARG A 27 -4.68 7.49 -14.35
N GLU A 28 -3.56 7.92 -13.76
CA GLU A 28 -2.66 8.92 -14.32
C GLU A 28 -1.35 8.32 -14.84
N LYS A 29 -0.97 7.10 -14.40
CA LYS A 29 0.33 6.53 -14.72
C LYS A 29 0.33 5.05 -15.10
N GLY A 30 0.06 4.14 -14.17
CA GLY A 30 0.27 2.70 -14.39
C GLY A 30 -0.97 1.88 -14.73
N GLY A 31 -2.17 2.48 -14.74
CA GLY A 31 -3.41 1.77 -15.04
C GLY A 31 -3.60 0.55 -14.13
N ILE A 32 -4.01 -0.57 -14.73
CA ILE A 32 -4.28 -1.82 -14.01
C ILE A 32 -3.02 -2.36 -13.30
N GLU A 33 -1.82 -2.16 -13.86
CA GLU A 33 -0.56 -2.65 -13.26
C GLU A 33 -0.28 -2.03 -11.88
N ASP A 34 -0.65 -0.76 -11.68
CA ASP A 34 -0.55 -0.14 -10.36
C ASP A 34 -1.54 -0.80 -9.37
N LEU A 35 -2.75 -1.16 -9.82
CA LEU A 35 -3.73 -1.86 -8.97
C LEU A 35 -3.25 -3.27 -8.60
N GLU A 36 -2.63 -4.01 -9.53
CA GLU A 36 -2.03 -5.32 -9.26
C GLU A 36 -0.92 -5.22 -8.21
N LYS A 37 -0.08 -4.19 -8.28
CA LYS A 37 0.94 -3.92 -7.24
C LYS A 37 0.30 -3.58 -5.89
N ALA A 38 -0.81 -2.85 -5.88
CA ALA A 38 -1.54 -2.56 -4.64
C ALA A 38 -2.14 -3.83 -4.03
N ILE A 39 -2.70 -4.74 -4.85
CA ILE A 39 -3.18 -6.05 -4.41
C ILE A 39 -2.05 -6.84 -3.76
N HIS A 40 -0.90 -6.98 -4.43
CA HIS A 40 0.24 -7.72 -3.90
C HIS A 40 0.72 -7.17 -2.54
N CYS A 41 0.83 -5.85 -2.40
CA CYS A 41 1.19 -5.26 -1.10
C CYS A 41 0.11 -5.46 -0.02
N THR A 42 -1.17 -5.52 -0.42
CA THR A 42 -2.27 -5.82 0.50
C THR A 42 -2.21 -7.27 0.97
N GLU A 43 -1.89 -8.21 0.08
CA GLU A 43 -1.68 -9.62 0.43
C GLU A 43 -0.53 -9.78 1.42
N LEU A 44 0.63 -9.15 1.17
CA LEU A 44 1.76 -9.16 2.11
C LEU A 44 1.38 -8.60 3.48
N LEU A 45 0.62 -7.49 3.53
CA LEU A 45 0.16 -6.90 4.79
C LEU A 45 -0.77 -7.85 5.55
N ILE A 46 -1.67 -8.55 4.84
CA ILE A 46 -2.54 -9.57 5.44
C ILE A 46 -1.71 -10.70 6.06
N GLU A 47 -0.69 -11.20 5.36
CA GLU A 47 0.17 -12.26 5.88
C GLU A 47 0.92 -11.82 7.14
N PHE A 48 1.49 -10.61 7.15
CA PHE A 48 2.16 -10.08 8.35
C PHE A 48 1.21 -9.93 9.55
N GLU A 49 -0.01 -9.45 9.33
CA GLU A 49 -1.00 -9.33 10.40
C GLU A 49 -1.48 -10.71 10.89
N ARG A 50 -1.62 -11.70 10.00
CA ARG A 50 -1.91 -13.09 10.37
C ARG A 50 -0.81 -13.68 11.25
N GLU A 51 0.46 -13.49 10.87
CA GLU A 51 1.60 -13.96 11.65
C GLU A 51 1.68 -13.31 13.05
N LYS A 52 1.28 -12.04 13.18
CA LYS A 52 1.20 -11.35 14.48
C LYS A 52 0.12 -11.94 15.39
N LEU A 53 -1.03 -12.31 14.83
CA LEU A 53 -2.15 -12.88 15.59
C LEU A 53 -1.91 -14.33 16.08
N GLN A 54 -0.96 -15.04 15.46
CA GLN A 54 -0.59 -16.41 15.84
C GLN A 54 0.49 -16.48 16.92
N LYS A 55 1.00 -15.33 17.39
CA LYS A 55 1.99 -15.21 18.48
C LYS A 55 1.32 -14.80 19.78
#